data_AF-A0A392N0M9-F1
#
_entry.id   AF-A0A392N0M9-F1
#
_cell.length_a   1.000
_cell.length_b   1.000
_cell.length_c   1.000
_cell.angle_alpha   90.00
_cell.angle_beta   90.00
_cell.angle_gamma   90.00
#
_symmetry.space_group_name_H-M   'P 1'
#
loop_
_entity.id
_entity.type
_entity.pdbx_description
1 polymer ?
#
loop_
_entity_poly.entity_id
_entity_poly.type
_entity_poly.pdbx_seq_one_letter_code
_entity_poly.pdbx_strand_id
1 'polypeptide(L)'
;WVTILNGEDPYSCRVDLMELLKKSKYWERSKGRDHIFPMTHPNAFRFLRNQVNDTIQVVVDFGRYPKGMSNLNKDVVSPYVHVVDSFTDDESQDPYETRSTLLFFRGRTYRKDVCLADC
;
A
#
# COMPACT_ATOMS: atom_id res chain seq x y z
N TRP A 1 -7.01 14.16 1.28
CA TRP A 1 -8.43 14.19 0.90
C TRP A 1 -8.78 12.80 0.36
N VAL A 2 -9.66 12.07 1.03
CA VAL A 2 -10.13 10.75 0.58
C VAL A 2 -11.52 10.96 -0.03
N THR A 3 -11.67 10.63 -1.32
CA THR A 3 -12.95 10.68 -2.02
C THR A 3 -13.50 9.25 -2.08
N ILE A 4 -14.61 9.00 -1.38
CA ILE A 4 -15.34 7.73 -1.48
C ILE A 4 -16.40 7.93 -2.58
N LEU A 5 -16.25 7.19 -3.68
CA LEU A 5 -17.24 7.16 -4.76
C LEU A 5 -18.16 5.96 -4.54
N ASN A 6 -19.46 6.24 -4.34
CA ASN A 6 -20.50 5.23 -4.33
C ASN A 6 -20.88 4.90 -5.79
N GLY A 7 -20.55 3.70 -6.26
CA GLY A 7 -20.92 3.20 -7.57
C GLY A 7 -21.33 1.73 -7.50
N GLU A 8 -22.40 1.38 -8.21
CA GLU A 8 -22.98 0.03 -8.24
C GLU A 8 -22.09 -1.00 -8.96
N ASP A 9 -21.19 -0.55 -9.86
CA ASP A 9 -20.14 -1.37 -10.46
C ASP A 9 -18.75 -0.95 -9.94
N PRO A 10 -18.01 -1.85 -9.27
CA PRO A 10 -16.67 -1.54 -8.78
C PRO A 10 -15.67 -1.26 -9.92
N TYR A 11 -15.92 -1.69 -11.16
CA TYR A 11 -15.08 -1.33 -12.30
C TYR A 11 -15.33 0.08 -12.80
N SER A 12 -16.59 0.46 -13.03
CA SER A 12 -16.94 1.83 -13.44
C SER A 12 -16.43 2.85 -12.42
N CYS A 13 -16.67 2.60 -11.12
CA CYS A 13 -16.25 3.48 -10.04
C CYS A 13 -14.74 3.76 -10.04
N ARG A 14 -13.91 2.75 -10.35
CA ARG A 14 -12.46 2.91 -10.44
C ARG A 14 -12.03 3.74 -11.65
N VAL A 15 -12.70 3.60 -12.78
CA VAL A 15 -12.42 4.38 -13.99
C VAL A 15 -12.85 5.83 -13.78
N ASP A 16 -14.06 6.05 -13.26
CA ASP A 16 -14.63 7.37 -12.97
C ASP A 16 -13.77 8.14 -11.95
N LEU A 17 -13.26 7.44 -10.93
CA LEU A 17 -12.31 8.01 -9.98
C LEU A 17 -11.05 8.51 -10.69
N MET A 18 -10.47 7.72 -11.59
CA MET A 18 -9.27 8.12 -12.30
C MET A 18 -9.52 9.32 -13.22
N GLU A 19 -10.68 9.40 -13.86
CA GLU A 19 -11.05 10.57 -14.65
C GLU A 19 -11.19 11.84 -13.79
N LEU A 20 -11.86 11.72 -12.64
CA LEU A 20 -12.02 12.82 -11.70
C LEU A 20 -10.67 13.29 -11.17
N LEU A 21 -9.81 12.35 -10.76
CA LEU A 21 -8.47 12.66 -10.26
C LEU A 21 -7.64 13.36 -11.32
N LYS A 22 -7.60 12.85 -12.55
CA LYS A 22 -6.86 13.43 -13.67
C LYS A 22 -7.26 14.87 -13.99
N LYS A 23 -8.53 15.23 -13.79
CA LYS A 23 -9.05 16.61 -13.95
C LYS A 23 -8.73 17.53 -12.76
N SER A 24 -8.23 16.99 -11.66
CA SER A 24 -7.91 17.79 -10.47
C SER A 24 -6.57 18.50 -10.61
N LYS A 25 -6.49 19.74 -10.10
CA LYS A 25 -5.24 20.52 -10.02
C LYS A 25 -4.10 19.78 -9.29
N TYR A 26 -4.43 18.89 -8.36
CA TYR A 26 -3.45 18.14 -7.58
C TYR A 26 -2.78 17.07 -8.44
N TRP A 27 -3.57 16.32 -9.20
CA TRP A 27 -3.04 15.34 -10.14
C TRP A 27 -2.27 16.00 -11.27
N GLU A 28 -2.75 17.12 -11.80
CA GLU A 28 -2.03 17.85 -12.84
C GLU A 28 -0.64 18.31 -12.38
N ARG A 29 -0.54 18.76 -11.11
CA ARG A 29 0.69 19.23 -10.47
C ARG A 29 1.71 18.11 -10.24
N SER A 30 1.29 16.99 -9.65
CA SER A 30 2.21 15.94 -9.20
C SER A 30 2.28 14.74 -10.13
N LYS A 31 1.35 14.65 -11.10
CA LYS A 31 1.10 13.46 -11.92
C LYS A 31 0.84 12.19 -11.09
N GLY A 32 0.27 12.36 -9.90
CA GLY A 32 -0.07 11.26 -8.98
C GLY A 32 1.02 10.92 -7.97
N ARG A 33 2.23 11.50 -8.06
CA ARG A 33 3.36 11.16 -7.16
C ARG A 33 3.14 11.47 -5.68
N ASP A 34 2.27 12.41 -5.37
CA ASP A 34 1.86 12.76 -4.00
C ASP A 34 0.53 12.11 -3.59
N HIS A 35 -0.03 11.21 -4.41
CA HIS A 35 -1.28 10.53 -4.12
C HIS A 35 -1.01 9.14 -3.52
N ILE A 36 -1.83 8.76 -2.54
CA ILE A 36 -1.72 7.48 -1.83
C ILE A 36 -2.90 6.59 -2.21
N PHE A 37 -2.62 5.36 -2.66
CA PHE A 37 -3.65 4.37 -3.01
C PHE A 37 -3.54 3.12 -2.15
N PRO A 38 -4.63 2.70 -1.46
CA PRO A 38 -4.66 1.43 -0.76
C PRO A 38 -4.77 0.29 -1.78
N MET A 39 -3.66 -0.43 -1.98
CA MET A 39 -3.54 -1.53 -2.92
C MET A 39 -3.50 -2.88 -2.17
N THR A 40 -4.35 -3.00 -1.15
CA THR A 40 -4.33 -4.14 -0.21
C THR A 40 -4.92 -5.42 -0.79
N HIS A 41 -5.84 -5.30 -1.75
CA HIS A 41 -6.43 -6.43 -2.46
C HIS A 41 -5.78 -6.58 -3.85
N PRO A 42 -5.40 -7.80 -4.28
CA PRO A 42 -4.71 -8.02 -5.58
C PRO A 42 -5.51 -7.52 -6.80
N ASN A 43 -6.84 -7.52 -6.71
CA ASN A 43 -7.72 -7.04 -7.78
C ASN A 43 -7.98 -5.54 -7.72
N ALA A 44 -7.51 -4.83 -6.70
CA ALA A 44 -7.57 -3.37 -6.67
C ALA A 44 -6.80 -2.82 -7.88
N PHE A 45 -7.46 -1.94 -8.63
CA PHE A 45 -6.92 -1.29 -9.83
C PHE A 45 -6.26 -2.23 -10.84
N ARG A 46 -6.62 -3.52 -10.90
CA ARG A 46 -5.97 -4.53 -11.76
C ARG A 46 -5.84 -4.08 -13.22
N PHE A 47 -6.87 -3.42 -13.75
CA PHE A 47 -6.92 -2.92 -15.12
C PHE A 47 -6.39 -1.49 -15.29
N LEU A 48 -6.13 -0.78 -14.18
CA LEU A 48 -5.67 0.61 -14.16
C LEU A 48 -4.26 0.75 -13.56
N ARG A 49 -3.55 -0.36 -13.34
CA ARG A 49 -2.25 -0.38 -12.64
C ARG A 49 -1.23 0.57 -13.26
N ASN A 50 -1.19 0.65 -14.59
CA ASN A 50 -0.29 1.55 -15.31
C ASN A 50 -0.61 3.03 -15.03
N GLN A 51 -1.87 3.37 -14.78
CA GLN A 51 -2.30 4.75 -14.51
C GLN A 51 -1.97 5.21 -13.09
N VAL A 52 -1.81 4.25 -12.15
CA VAL A 52 -1.50 4.52 -10.74
C VAL A 52 -0.08 4.06 -10.38
N ASN A 53 0.78 3.83 -11.37
CA ASN A 53 2.11 3.29 -11.11
C ASN A 53 3.01 4.28 -10.37
N ASP A 54 2.92 5.54 -10.75
CA ASP A 54 3.75 6.61 -10.19
C ASP A 54 3.25 7.12 -8.83
N THR A 55 2.15 6.57 -8.33
CA THR A 55 1.58 6.92 -7.02
C THR A 55 2.26 6.12 -5.90
N ILE A 56 2.08 6.60 -4.67
CA ILE A 56 2.47 5.90 -3.45
C ILE A 56 1.42 4.81 -3.20
N GLN A 57 1.82 3.55 -3.26
CA GLN A 57 0.90 2.43 -3.03
C GLN A 57 1.09 1.87 -1.63
N VAL A 58 -0.02 1.64 -0.93
CA VAL A 58 -0.02 0.87 0.31
C VAL A 58 -0.31 -0.57 -0.06
N VAL A 59 0.74 -1.38 -0.13
CA VAL A 59 0.68 -2.80 -0.50
C VAL A 59 0.81 -3.67 0.75
N VAL A 60 0.35 -4.91 0.66
CA VAL A 60 0.54 -5.88 1.77
C VAL A 60 1.77 -6.76 1.54
N ASP A 61 2.04 -7.09 0.28
CA ASP A 61 3.28 -7.74 -0.13
C ASP A 61 3.73 -7.24 -1.50
N PHE A 62 5.02 -7.43 -1.81
CA PHE A 62 5.59 -7.16 -3.13
C PHE A 62 5.55 -8.39 -4.06
N GLY A 63 5.08 -9.54 -3.58
CA GLY A 63 5.13 -10.81 -4.29
C GLY A 63 4.20 -10.85 -5.51
N ARG A 64 3.09 -10.11 -5.46
CA ARG A 64 2.11 -10.05 -6.56
C ARG A 64 2.33 -8.92 -7.57
N TYR A 65 3.39 -8.14 -7.40
CA TYR A 65 3.67 -6.95 -8.21
C TYR A 65 5.07 -6.99 -8.84
N PRO A 66 5.19 -6.74 -10.16
CA PRO A 66 6.48 -6.61 -10.82
C PRO A 66 7.39 -5.58 -10.13
N LYS A 67 8.72 -5.78 -10.21
CA LYS A 67 9.73 -4.89 -9.59
C LYS A 67 9.58 -3.42 -10.02
N GLY A 68 9.22 -3.18 -11.28
CA GLY A 68 9.00 -1.82 -11.79
C GLY A 68 7.68 -1.17 -11.34
N MET A 69 6.75 -1.96 -10.79
CA MET A 69 5.42 -1.48 -10.43
C MET A 69 5.29 -1.15 -8.95
N SER A 70 5.78 -2.04 -8.10
CA SER A 70 5.82 -1.79 -6.67
C SER A 70 7.23 -1.88 -6.12
N ASN A 71 7.66 -0.90 -5.32
CA ASN A 71 9.02 -0.87 -4.78
C ASN A 71 9.12 -0.05 -3.49
N LEU A 72 10.09 -0.38 -2.66
CA LEU A 72 10.32 0.26 -1.37
C LEU A 72 10.74 1.74 -1.46
N ASN A 73 11.19 2.22 -2.62
CA ASN A 73 11.60 3.62 -2.76
C ASN A 73 10.38 4.56 -2.79
N LYS A 74 9.20 4.03 -3.14
CA LYS A 74 7.96 4.81 -3.25
C LYS A 74 6.78 4.24 -2.46
N ASP A 75 6.72 2.93 -2.22
CA ASP A 75 5.55 2.26 -1.66
C ASP A 75 5.73 1.89 -0.18
N VAL A 76 4.59 1.85 0.51
CA VAL A 76 4.49 1.47 1.91
C VAL A 76 3.98 0.04 1.99
N VAL A 77 4.67 -0.81 2.76
CA VAL A 77 4.19 -2.15 3.09
C VAL A 77 3.43 -2.09 4.40
N SER A 78 2.14 -2.40 4.35
CA SER A 78 1.29 -2.49 5.54
C SER A 78 1.23 -3.94 6.02
N PRO A 79 1.43 -4.22 7.32
CA PRO A 79 1.20 -5.55 7.86
C PRO A 79 -0.28 -5.93 7.80
N TYR A 80 -0.58 -7.23 7.68
CA TYR A 80 -1.92 -7.75 7.93
C TYR A 80 -2.17 -7.71 9.44
N VAL A 81 -3.15 -6.90 9.87
CA VAL A 81 -3.50 -6.76 11.30
C VAL A 81 -3.87 -8.11 11.94
N HIS A 82 -4.45 -9.04 11.19
CA HIS A 82 -4.78 -10.39 11.70
C HIS A 82 -3.59 -11.36 11.76
N VAL A 83 -2.43 -10.98 11.22
CA VAL A 83 -1.19 -11.80 11.21
C VAL A 83 -0.18 -11.28 12.25
N VAL A 84 -0.46 -10.13 12.86
CA VAL A 84 0.36 -9.55 13.91
C VAL A 84 -0.39 -9.71 15.21
N ASP A 85 0.19 -10.45 16.15
CA ASP A 85 -0.38 -10.58 17.49
C ASP A 85 -0.40 -9.20 18.16
N SER A 86 -1.53 -8.88 18.80
CA SER A 86 -1.58 -7.72 19.68
C SER A 86 -0.58 -7.93 20.81
N PHE A 87 0.29 -6.96 21.04
CA PHE A 87 1.15 -6.97 22.22
C PHE A 87 0.29 -6.68 23.45
N THR A 88 0.03 -7.69 24.27
CA THR A 88 -0.84 -7.58 25.47
C THR A 88 -0.06 -7.59 26.79
N ASP A 89 1.21 -7.96 26.77
CA ASP A 89 2.09 -7.99 27.96
C ASP A 89 2.82 -6.66 28.13
N ASP A 90 2.07 -5.58 28.39
CA ASP A 90 2.68 -4.32 28.81
C ASP A 90 2.81 -4.32 30.34
N GLU A 91 4.04 -4.31 30.86
CA GLU A 91 4.26 -4.26 32.30
C GLU A 91 3.78 -2.93 32.88
N SER A 92 2.87 -2.98 33.84
CA SER A 92 2.34 -1.78 34.51
C SER A 92 3.41 -0.99 35.28
N GLN A 93 4.56 -1.61 35.59
CA GLN A 93 5.71 -0.97 36.23
C GLN A 93 6.69 -0.30 35.25
N ASP A 94 6.63 -0.62 33.96
CA ASP A 94 7.42 0.01 32.88
C ASP A 94 6.48 0.50 31.77
N PRO A 95 5.75 1.61 32.01
CA PRO A 95 4.75 2.10 31.08
C PRO A 95 5.36 2.51 29.75
N TYR A 96 4.65 2.22 28.65
CA TYR A 96 5.05 2.54 27.28
C TYR A 96 5.64 3.95 27.11
N GLU A 97 5.05 4.96 27.76
CA GLU A 97 5.47 6.36 27.65
C GLU A 97 6.85 6.66 28.25
N THR A 98 7.38 5.78 29.11
CA THR A 98 8.71 5.93 29.73
C THR A 98 9.84 5.28 28.93
N ARG A 99 9.51 4.46 27.92
CA ARG A 99 10.51 3.76 27.11
C ARG A 99 11.13 4.70 26.07
N SER A 100 12.43 4.95 26.19
CA SER A 100 13.19 5.79 25.25
C SER A 100 13.55 5.10 23.93
N THR A 101 13.39 3.77 23.87
CA THR A 101 13.83 2.94 22.75
C THR A 101 12.62 2.43 21.97
N LEU A 102 12.46 2.90 20.74
CA LEU A 102 11.40 2.44 19.83
C LEU A 102 11.83 1.14 19.13
N LEU A 103 11.17 0.02 19.46
CA LEU A 103 11.35 -1.24 18.75
C LEU A 103 10.51 -1.22 17.47
N PHE A 104 11.17 -1.10 16.31
CA PHE A 104 10.51 -1.11 15.00
C PHE A 104 10.67 -2.48 14.33
N PHE A 105 9.55 -3.16 14.07
CA PHE A 105 9.55 -4.39 13.27
C PHE A 105 9.37 -4.06 11.79
N ARG A 106 10.42 -4.28 11.00
CA ARG A 106 10.34 -4.23 9.54
C ARG A 106 9.88 -5.60 9.04
N GLY A 107 8.67 -5.67 8.49
CA GLY A 107 8.17 -6.87 7.80
C GLY A 107 9.11 -7.31 6.66
N ARG A 108 8.96 -8.57 6.19
CA ARG A 108 9.80 -9.13 5.13
C ARG A 108 9.68 -8.30 3.85
N THR A 109 10.79 -7.67 3.42
CA THR A 109 10.83 -6.84 2.21
C THR A 109 11.30 -7.58 0.96
N TYR A 110 11.69 -8.84 1.11
CA TYR A 110 12.11 -9.68 0.00
C TYR A 110 10.89 -10.28 -0.71
N ARG A 111 10.92 -10.22 -2.04
CA ARG A 111 9.97 -10.99 -2.85
C ARG A 111 10.32 -12.47 -2.69
N LYS A 112 9.30 -13.33 -2.55
CA LYS A 112 9.51 -14.75 -2.85
C LYS A 112 9.84 -14.80 -4.33
N ASP A 113 11.11 -14.93 -4.66
CA ASP A 113 11.49 -15.39 -5.99
C ASP A 113 10.80 -16.74 -6.16
N VAL A 114 10.04 -16.89 -7.24
CA VAL A 114 9.62 -18.23 -7.68
C VAL A 114 10.93 -18.98 -7.79
N CYS A 115 11.11 -20.05 -7.01
CA CYS A 115 12.19 -20.99 -7.22
C CYS A 115 12.09 -21.41 -8.69
N LEU A 116 12.88 -20.79 -9.55
CA LEU A 116 13.31 -21.45 -10.76
C LEU A 116 14.21 -22.55 -10.23
N ALA A 117 13.83 -23.79 -10.55
CA ALA A 117 14.74 -24.90 -10.49
C ALA A 117 16.09 -24.47 -11.08
N ASP A 118 17.15 -24.97 -10.45
CA ASP A 118 18.56 -24.88 -10.85
C ASP A 118 19.33 -23.65 -10.35
N CYS A 119 19.92 -23.83 -9.16
CA CYS A 119 21.38 -23.76 -8.94
C CYS A 119 21.71 -24.48 -7.62
#